data_AF-A0A5D3DQA3-F1
#
_entry.id   AF-A0A5D3DQA3-F1
#
_cell.length_a   1.000
_cell.length_b   1.000
_cell.length_c   1.000
_cell.angle_alpha   90.00
_cell.angle_beta   90.00
_cell.angle_gamma   90.00
#
_symmetry.space_group_name_H-M   'P 1'
#
loop_
_entity.id
_entity.type
_entity.pdbx_description
1 polymer ?
#
loop_
_entity_poly.entity_id
_entity_poly.type
_entity_poly.pdbx_seq_one_letter_code
_entity_poly.pdbx_strand_id
1 'polypeptide(L)'
;MVQATNDAWYFDSGCSRHMTENRSFFSELKECASGHVTFGDGARGRIIAKGNIDKNNLPCLNDVRYVDGLKANLINVSQLCNQGYSVNFSKASCIIVDEDNRVLMSGSRQANNCYHWISNNSDMCHSTKEDQAWLQHRKLGHITLRSIDKAIKNEVVVGIPNIDIKSKFLCGDCLTGKKTKAPHKSLKECSTNSVLELLHLDLMGLMQTESLRGKKYILLLWMIFSDLHGCGS
;
A
#
# COMPACT_ATOMS: atom_id res chain seq x y z
N MET A 1 -7.43 26.70 -25.50
CA MET A 1 -8.67 25.93 -25.29
C MET A 1 -8.28 24.75 -24.40
N VAL A 2 -8.63 24.78 -23.11
CA VAL A 2 -8.19 23.73 -22.17
C VAL A 2 -9.14 22.54 -22.34
N GLN A 3 -8.62 21.40 -22.81
CA GLN A 3 -9.35 20.13 -22.80
C GLN A 3 -9.72 19.80 -21.36
N ALA A 4 -11.01 19.89 -21.02
CA ALA A 4 -11.52 19.31 -19.81
C ALA A 4 -11.36 17.80 -19.93
N THR A 5 -10.64 17.18 -19.01
CA THR A 5 -10.68 15.73 -18.86
C THR A 5 -12.13 15.37 -18.51
N ASN A 6 -12.76 14.51 -19.32
CA ASN A 6 -14.19 14.13 -19.22
C ASN A 6 -14.57 13.48 -17.86
N ASP A 7 -13.60 13.26 -16.98
CA ASP A 7 -13.72 12.52 -15.73
C ASP A 7 -13.66 13.41 -14.48
N ALA A 8 -13.47 14.73 -14.63
CA ALA A 8 -13.43 15.64 -13.49
C ALA A 8 -14.82 15.80 -12.84
N TRP A 9 -14.87 15.76 -11.51
CA TRP A 9 -16.07 15.98 -10.70
C TRP A 9 -15.97 17.31 -9.95
N TYR A 10 -17.03 18.12 -10.01
CA TYR A 10 -17.05 19.48 -9.48
C TYR A 10 -17.99 19.56 -8.28
N PHE A 11 -17.52 20.14 -7.16
CA PHE A 11 -18.42 20.50 -6.06
C PHE A 11 -19.25 21.71 -6.45
N ASP A 12 -20.56 21.54 -6.47
CA ASP A 12 -21.50 22.56 -6.88
C ASP A 12 -22.65 22.67 -5.87
N SER A 13 -22.87 23.88 -5.39
CA SER A 13 -23.99 24.20 -4.48
C SER A 13 -25.26 24.60 -5.23
N GLY A 14 -25.15 24.92 -6.52
CA GLY A 14 -26.28 25.28 -7.38
C GLY A 14 -26.95 24.08 -8.06
N CYS A 15 -26.33 22.90 -8.04
CA CYS A 15 -26.91 21.71 -8.66
C CYS A 15 -27.94 21.04 -7.74
N SER A 16 -29.00 20.48 -8.34
CA SER A 16 -30.12 19.90 -7.58
C SER A 16 -29.88 18.47 -7.10
N ARG A 17 -28.94 17.75 -7.72
CA ARG A 17 -28.55 16.35 -7.44
C ARG A 17 -27.09 16.13 -7.85
N HIS A 18 -26.48 15.03 -7.42
CA HIS A 18 -25.28 14.54 -8.10
C HIS A 18 -25.65 14.14 -9.55
N MET A 19 -24.86 14.54 -10.54
CA MET A 19 -25.19 14.29 -11.95
C MET A 19 -23.96 14.00 -12.81
N THR A 20 -24.12 13.14 -13.81
CA THR A 20 -23.10 12.85 -14.82
C THR A 20 -23.77 12.35 -16.12
N GLU A 21 -23.15 12.61 -17.27
CA GLU A 21 -23.48 12.00 -18.56
C GLU A 21 -22.65 10.72 -18.82
N ASN A 22 -21.80 10.29 -17.88
CA ASN A 22 -20.95 9.13 -18.10
C ASN A 22 -21.56 7.85 -17.50
N ARG A 23 -22.22 7.05 -18.36
CA ARG A 23 -22.81 5.76 -17.98
C ARG A 23 -21.78 4.79 -17.37
N SER A 24 -20.52 4.89 -17.77
CA SER A 24 -19.47 3.96 -17.31
C SER A 24 -19.12 4.10 -15.83
N PHE A 25 -19.52 5.21 -15.18
CA PHE A 25 -19.26 5.43 -13.75
C PHE A 25 -20.16 4.60 -12.84
N PHE A 26 -21.31 4.16 -13.33
CA PHE A 26 -22.28 3.42 -12.54
C PHE A 26 -21.99 1.92 -12.54
N SER A 27 -22.25 1.28 -11.41
CA SER A 27 -22.25 -0.18 -11.29
C SER A 27 -23.62 -0.78 -11.63
N GLU A 28 -24.69 -0.07 -11.24
CA GLU A 28 -26.08 -0.38 -11.58
C GLU A 28 -26.82 0.92 -11.91
N LEU A 29 -27.72 0.87 -12.89
CA LEU A 29 -28.61 1.97 -13.24
C LEU A 29 -30.06 1.49 -13.20
N LYS A 30 -30.91 2.30 -12.56
CA LYS A 30 -32.35 2.15 -12.55
C LYS A 30 -32.96 3.27 -13.36
N GLU A 31 -33.75 2.90 -14.37
CA GLU A 31 -34.50 3.88 -15.14
C GLU A 31 -35.39 4.72 -14.22
N CYS A 32 -35.45 6.01 -14.49
CA CYS A 32 -36.30 6.93 -13.75
C CYS A 32 -37.38 7.48 -14.68
N ALA A 33 -38.57 7.74 -14.13
CA ALA A 33 -39.63 8.43 -14.87
C ALA A 33 -39.10 9.74 -15.48
N SER A 34 -39.46 9.98 -16.75
CA SER A 34 -38.98 11.09 -17.59
C SER A 34 -39.05 12.44 -16.86
N GLY A 35 -37.89 12.97 -16.49
CA GLY A 35 -37.71 14.30 -15.91
C GLY A 35 -36.64 15.07 -16.70
N HIS A 36 -36.59 16.39 -16.51
CA HIS A 36 -35.59 17.24 -17.14
C HIS A 36 -34.86 18.07 -16.08
N VAL A 37 -33.58 18.33 -16.32
CA VAL A 37 -32.81 19.35 -15.62
C VAL A 37 -32.58 20.52 -16.55
N THR A 38 -32.67 21.74 -16.02
CA THR A 38 -32.32 22.96 -16.75
C THR A 38 -30.89 23.31 -16.41
N PHE A 39 -30.05 23.48 -17.43
CA PHE A 39 -28.65 23.85 -17.29
C PHE A 39 -28.50 25.37 -17.11
N GLY A 40 -27.30 25.82 -16.75
CA GLY A 40 -27.01 27.24 -16.55
C GLY A 40 -27.19 28.11 -17.80
N ASP A 41 -27.16 27.52 -18.99
CA ASP A 41 -27.43 28.17 -20.28
C ASP A 41 -28.92 28.18 -20.67
N GLY A 42 -29.80 27.64 -19.82
CA GLY A 42 -31.24 27.52 -20.07
C GLY A 42 -31.63 26.31 -20.92
N ALA A 43 -30.68 25.56 -21.48
CA ALA A 43 -30.97 24.32 -22.18
C ALA A 43 -31.43 23.24 -21.19
N ARG A 44 -32.09 22.20 -21.70
CA ARG A 44 -32.65 21.12 -20.88
C ARG A 44 -32.02 19.78 -21.24
N GLY A 45 -31.55 19.07 -20.22
CA GLY A 45 -31.09 17.69 -20.31
C GLY A 45 -32.14 16.73 -19.78
N ARG A 46 -32.31 15.57 -20.43
CA ARG A 46 -33.23 14.53 -19.97
C ARG A 46 -32.55 13.69 -18.90
N ILE A 47 -33.24 13.45 -17.78
CA ILE A 47 -32.82 12.47 -16.78
C ILE A 47 -33.22 11.09 -17.32
N ILE A 48 -32.22 10.27 -17.66
CA ILE A 48 -32.44 8.94 -18.23
C ILE A 48 -32.58 7.89 -17.12
N ALA A 49 -31.68 7.93 -16.14
CA ALA A 49 -31.61 6.93 -15.09
C ALA A 49 -31.00 7.50 -13.81
N LYS A 50 -30.95 6.69 -12.76
CA LYS A 50 -30.20 6.97 -11.55
C LYS A 50 -29.49 5.73 -11.03
N GLY A 51 -28.42 5.92 -10.28
CA GLY A 51 -27.66 4.83 -9.69
C GLY A 51 -26.65 5.33 -8.68
N ASN A 52 -25.88 4.39 -8.14
CA ASN A 52 -24.78 4.68 -7.23
C ASN A 52 -23.44 4.57 -7.98
N ILE A 53 -22.46 5.33 -7.50
CA ILE A 53 -21.07 5.27 -7.94
C ILE A 53 -20.25 4.79 -6.75
N ASP A 54 -19.64 3.61 -6.88
CA ASP A 54 -18.89 2.92 -5.84
C ASP A 54 -17.56 2.33 -6.37
N LYS A 55 -17.09 2.83 -7.53
CA LYS A 55 -15.89 2.34 -8.19
C LYS A 55 -14.63 3.02 -7.67
N ASN A 56 -13.52 2.26 -7.68
CA ASN A 56 -12.20 2.81 -7.40
C ASN A 56 -11.86 3.95 -8.38
N ASN A 57 -11.19 5.00 -7.88
CA ASN A 57 -10.83 6.21 -8.63
C ASN A 57 -12.01 7.10 -9.08
N LEU A 58 -13.20 6.90 -8.51
CA LEU A 58 -14.33 7.81 -8.65
C LEU A 58 -14.85 8.23 -7.27
N PRO A 59 -15.54 9.39 -7.15
CA PRO A 59 -16.18 9.75 -5.89
C PRO A 59 -17.29 8.76 -5.56
N CYS A 60 -17.31 8.28 -4.32
CA CYS A 60 -18.35 7.39 -3.83
C CYS A 60 -19.63 8.20 -3.56
N LEU A 61 -20.65 8.04 -4.40
CA LEU A 61 -21.85 8.87 -4.39
C LEU A 61 -23.12 8.02 -4.56
N ASN A 62 -24.16 8.36 -3.79
CA ASN A 62 -25.46 7.70 -3.83
C ASN A 62 -26.52 8.57 -4.52
N ASP A 63 -27.51 7.94 -5.17
CA ASP A 63 -28.60 8.61 -5.91
C ASP A 63 -28.10 9.61 -6.97
N VAL A 64 -27.08 9.22 -7.74
CA VAL A 64 -26.54 10.02 -8.85
C VAL A 64 -27.44 9.91 -10.08
N ARG A 65 -27.73 11.04 -10.73
CA ARG A 65 -28.55 11.10 -11.95
C ARG A 65 -27.69 10.96 -13.20
N TYR A 66 -28.11 10.07 -14.09
CA TYR A 66 -27.60 9.96 -15.45
C TYR A 66 -28.40 10.90 -16.35
N VAL A 67 -27.74 11.95 -16.84
CA VAL A 67 -28.39 13.06 -17.55
C VAL A 67 -27.78 13.22 -18.93
N ASP A 68 -28.63 13.19 -19.95
CA ASP A 68 -28.26 13.42 -21.34
C ASP A 68 -27.91 14.89 -21.59
N GLY A 69 -26.82 15.15 -22.31
CA GLY A 69 -26.33 16.48 -22.65
C GLY A 69 -25.60 17.23 -21.52
N LEU A 70 -25.30 16.57 -20.40
CA LEU A 70 -24.60 17.18 -19.28
C LEU A 70 -23.07 17.19 -19.48
N LYS A 71 -22.50 18.37 -19.72
CA LYS A 71 -21.08 18.55 -20.06
C LYS A 71 -20.09 18.44 -18.90
N ALA A 72 -20.55 18.37 -17.65
CA ALA A 72 -19.70 18.32 -16.46
C ALA A 72 -20.29 17.40 -15.39
N ASN A 73 -19.44 16.69 -14.65
CA ASN A 73 -19.89 15.83 -13.55
C ASN A 73 -20.00 16.67 -12.27
N LEU A 74 -21.17 16.64 -11.62
CA LEU A 74 -21.49 17.54 -10.52
C LEU A 74 -21.72 16.76 -9.22
N ILE A 75 -21.08 17.22 -8.15
CA ILE A 75 -21.32 16.78 -6.78
C ILE A 75 -22.16 17.85 -6.08
N ASN A 76 -23.41 17.52 -5.76
CA ASN A 76 -24.29 18.41 -5.00
C ASN A 76 -23.85 18.52 -3.54
N VAL A 77 -23.45 19.73 -3.15
CA VAL A 77 -23.05 20.07 -1.78
C VAL A 77 -24.22 19.91 -0.80
N SER A 78 -25.41 20.43 -1.12
CA SER A 78 -26.59 20.32 -0.26
C SER A 78 -27.04 18.87 -0.07
N GLN A 79 -26.87 18.01 -1.08
CA GLN A 79 -27.17 16.59 -0.96
C GLN A 79 -26.22 15.88 0.01
N LEU A 80 -24.94 16.26 0.03
CA LEU A 80 -23.99 15.78 1.03
C LEU A 80 -24.37 16.24 2.44
N CYS A 81 -24.75 17.51 2.59
CA CYS A 81 -25.21 18.04 3.89
C CYS A 81 -26.44 17.29 4.41
N ASN A 82 -27.39 16.97 3.54
CA ASN A 82 -28.59 16.19 3.90
C ASN A 82 -28.26 14.75 4.33
N GLN A 83 -27.08 14.23 3.96
CA GLN A 83 -26.58 12.91 4.38
C GLN A 83 -25.81 12.96 5.70
N GLY A 84 -25.73 14.13 6.37
CA GLY A 84 -25.02 14.30 7.64
C GLY A 84 -23.54 14.70 7.48
N TYR A 85 -23.06 14.92 6.25
CA TYR A 85 -21.68 15.34 6.02
C TYR A 85 -21.51 16.86 6.14
N SER A 86 -20.40 17.28 6.73
CA SER A 86 -19.99 18.68 6.73
C SER A 86 -19.05 18.98 5.57
N VAL A 87 -19.36 20.02 4.79
CA VAL A 87 -18.56 20.45 3.63
C VAL A 87 -17.86 21.78 3.95
N ASN A 88 -16.54 21.74 4.04
CA ASN A 88 -15.70 22.88 4.43
C ASN A 88 -14.87 23.37 3.25
N PHE A 89 -15.05 24.63 2.86
CA PHE A 89 -14.27 25.27 1.80
C PHE A 89 -13.20 26.20 2.38
N SER A 90 -12.00 26.12 1.83
CA SER A 90 -10.87 27.02 2.11
C SER A 90 -10.40 27.69 0.82
N LYS A 91 -9.48 28.65 0.92
CA LYS A 91 -8.89 29.30 -0.27
C LYS A 91 -8.24 28.31 -1.27
N ALA A 92 -7.84 27.12 -0.81
CA ALA A 92 -7.08 26.16 -1.63
C ALA A 92 -7.82 24.83 -1.86
N SER A 93 -8.75 24.45 -0.99
CA SER A 93 -9.32 23.10 -0.98
C SER A 93 -10.75 23.05 -0.46
N CYS A 94 -11.42 21.93 -0.74
CA CYS A 94 -12.70 21.54 -0.17
C CYS A 94 -12.50 20.21 0.57
N ILE A 95 -13.08 20.08 1.76
CA ILE A 95 -12.99 18.85 2.56
C ILE A 95 -14.38 18.47 3.03
N ILE A 96 -14.72 17.19 2.90
CA ILE A 96 -15.99 16.61 3.30
C ILE A 96 -15.71 15.66 4.45
N VAL A 97 -16.32 15.93 5.60
CA VAL A 97 -16.13 15.15 6.82
C VAL A 97 -17.45 14.55 7.33
N ASP A 98 -17.36 13.39 7.98
CA ASP A 98 -18.48 12.80 8.72
C ASP A 98 -18.65 13.42 10.11
N GLU A 99 -19.64 12.93 10.86
CA GLU A 99 -19.95 13.37 12.23
C GLU A 99 -18.78 13.13 13.21
N ASP A 100 -17.92 12.15 12.93
CA ASP A 100 -16.72 11.81 13.70
C ASP A 100 -15.48 12.64 13.29
N ASN A 101 -15.65 13.66 12.42
CA ASN A 101 -14.57 14.45 11.81
C ASN A 101 -13.59 13.65 10.93
N ARG A 102 -14.00 12.50 10.40
CA ARG A 102 -13.18 11.74 9.44
C ARG A 102 -13.38 12.28 8.04
N VAL A 103 -12.28 12.47 7.32
CA VAL A 103 -12.31 12.95 5.93
C VAL A 103 -12.79 11.83 5.01
N LEU A 104 -13.95 12.04 4.39
CA LEU A 104 -14.53 11.12 3.41
C LEU A 104 -14.01 11.43 2.00
N MET A 105 -14.01 12.71 1.64
CA MET A 105 -13.62 13.20 0.33
C MET A 105 -12.89 14.52 0.43
N SER A 106 -12.01 14.78 -0.53
CA SER A 106 -11.33 16.06 -0.65
C SER A 106 -11.40 16.58 -2.08
N GLY A 107 -11.21 17.89 -2.22
CA GLY A 107 -11.16 18.59 -3.49
C GLY A 107 -10.11 19.69 -3.46
N SER A 108 -9.58 20.01 -4.63
CA SER A 108 -8.63 21.11 -4.82
C SER A 108 -9.27 22.23 -5.63
N ARG A 109 -8.97 23.47 -5.25
CA ARG A 109 -9.43 24.65 -5.97
C ARG A 109 -8.58 24.85 -7.22
N GLN A 110 -9.22 24.91 -8.37
CA GLN A 110 -8.57 25.07 -9.66
C GLN A 110 -8.47 26.56 -10.05
N ALA A 111 -7.71 26.84 -11.12
CA ALA A 111 -7.50 28.19 -11.64
C ALA A 111 -8.79 28.90 -12.08
N ASN A 112 -9.83 28.13 -12.47
CA ASN A 112 -11.16 28.63 -12.80
C ASN A 112 -12.03 28.94 -11.54
N ASN A 113 -11.43 28.89 -10.35
CA ASN A 113 -12.09 29.08 -9.04
C ASN A 113 -13.12 27.99 -8.66
N CYS A 114 -13.21 26.89 -9.41
CA CYS A 114 -14.04 25.75 -9.06
C CYS A 114 -13.26 24.76 -8.17
N TYR A 115 -13.98 24.01 -7.34
CA TYR A 115 -13.41 22.92 -6.53
C TYR A 115 -13.69 21.60 -7.22
N HIS A 116 -12.62 20.87 -7.54
CA HIS A 116 -12.72 19.59 -8.20
C HIS A 116 -12.37 18.50 -7.19
N TRP A 117 -13.13 17.41 -7.18
CA TRP A 117 -12.79 16.23 -6.41
C TRP A 117 -11.41 15.72 -6.83
N ILE A 118 -10.59 15.45 -5.82
CA ILE A 118 -9.33 14.76 -6.00
C ILE A 118 -9.49 13.34 -5.47
N SER A 119 -9.05 12.37 -6.26
CA SER A 119 -8.90 11.03 -5.74
C SER A 119 -7.90 11.08 -4.60
N ASN A 120 -8.20 10.45 -3.47
CA ASN A 120 -7.28 10.31 -2.34
C ASN A 120 -6.03 9.45 -2.69
N ASN A 121 -5.80 9.17 -3.98
CA ASN A 121 -4.67 8.43 -4.52
C ASN A 121 -3.48 9.31 -4.98
N SER A 122 -3.52 10.63 -4.79
CA SER A 122 -2.34 11.48 -5.04
C SER A 122 -2.21 12.56 -3.98
N ASP A 123 -1.07 12.53 -3.28
CA ASP A 123 -0.55 13.46 -2.26
C ASP A 123 -0.76 13.12 -0.78
N MET A 124 -0.99 11.84 -0.45
CA MET A 124 -0.77 11.32 0.90
C MET A 124 0.34 10.28 0.88
N CYS A 125 1.31 10.44 1.78
CA CYS A 125 2.24 9.39 2.15
C CYS A 125 1.50 8.04 2.29
N HIS A 126 2.09 6.99 1.71
CA HIS A 126 1.60 5.61 1.66
C HIS A 126 0.74 5.22 2.87
N SER A 127 -0.58 5.28 2.72
CA SER A 127 -1.51 4.47 3.49
C SER A 127 -2.48 3.86 2.49
N THR A 128 -1.93 2.90 1.74
CA THR A 128 -2.76 1.81 1.22
C THR A 128 -3.57 1.25 2.39
N LYS A 129 -4.79 0.77 2.16
CA LYS A 129 -5.45 -0.16 3.08
C LYS A 129 -4.60 -1.42 3.13
N GLU A 130 -3.48 -1.34 3.85
CA GLU A 130 -2.53 -2.42 4.04
C GLU A 130 -3.28 -3.48 4.84
N ASP A 131 -3.24 -4.72 4.36
CA ASP A 131 -3.83 -5.86 5.05
C ASP A 131 -3.40 -5.78 6.51
N GLN A 132 -4.37 -5.71 7.43
CA GLN A 132 -4.06 -5.49 8.84
C GLN A 132 -3.11 -6.57 9.37
N ALA A 133 -3.20 -7.80 8.85
CA ALA A 133 -2.25 -8.87 9.19
C ALA A 133 -0.83 -8.56 8.70
N TRP A 134 -0.71 -7.95 7.52
CA TRP A 134 0.58 -7.52 6.96
C TRP A 134 1.18 -6.34 7.73
N LEU A 135 0.36 -5.38 8.13
CA LEU A 135 0.80 -4.27 8.96
C LEU A 135 1.33 -4.77 10.31
N GLN A 136 0.60 -5.69 10.97
CA GLN A 136 1.05 -6.30 12.22
C GLN A 136 2.32 -7.14 12.04
N HIS A 137 2.45 -7.86 10.94
CA HIS A 137 3.68 -8.57 10.59
C HIS A 137 4.89 -7.63 10.56
N ARG A 138 4.78 -6.46 9.92
CA ARG A 138 5.87 -5.46 9.86
C ARG A 138 6.11 -4.78 11.21
N LYS A 139 5.04 -4.35 11.91
CA LYS A 139 5.14 -3.67 13.22
C LYS A 139 5.79 -4.55 14.30
N LEU A 140 5.53 -5.86 14.28
CA LEU A 140 6.07 -6.82 15.25
C LEU A 140 7.41 -7.44 14.81
N GLY A 141 8.13 -6.79 13.90
CA GLY A 141 9.46 -7.23 13.50
C GLY A 141 9.46 -8.50 12.66
N HIS A 142 8.56 -8.59 11.68
CA HIS A 142 8.49 -9.69 10.71
C HIS A 142 8.16 -11.07 11.33
N ILE A 143 7.40 -11.08 12.42
CA ILE A 143 6.92 -12.30 13.06
C ILE A 143 5.95 -13.07 12.14
N THR A 144 5.98 -14.40 12.17
CA THR A 144 5.15 -15.23 11.28
C THR A 144 3.65 -15.00 11.54
N LEU A 145 2.83 -14.95 10.47
CA LEU A 145 1.37 -14.77 10.59
C LEU A 145 0.70 -15.77 11.54
N ARG A 146 1.19 -17.02 11.59
CA ARG A 146 0.72 -18.04 12.54
C ARG A 146 0.95 -17.65 14.00
N SER A 147 2.05 -16.95 14.29
CA SER A 147 2.35 -16.47 15.64
C SER A 147 1.46 -15.29 16.01
N ILE A 148 1.12 -14.43 15.04
CA ILE A 148 0.14 -13.35 15.22
C ILE A 148 -1.24 -13.94 15.50
N ASP A 149 -1.69 -14.92 14.71
CA ASP A 149 -2.96 -15.65 14.93
C ASP A 149 -3.04 -16.24 16.34
N LYS A 150 -1.98 -16.91 16.79
CA LYS A 150 -1.89 -17.46 18.14
C LYS A 150 -1.89 -16.38 19.22
N ALA A 151 -1.19 -15.27 19.00
CA ALA A 151 -1.13 -14.16 19.95
C ALA A 151 -2.50 -13.50 20.13
N ILE A 152 -3.27 -13.35 19.05
CA ILE A 152 -4.64 -12.85 19.05
C ILE A 152 -5.57 -13.84 19.77
N LYS A 153 -5.54 -15.13 19.38
CA LYS A 153 -6.41 -16.17 19.95
C LYS A 153 -6.19 -16.41 21.45
N ASN A 154 -4.96 -16.25 21.91
CA ASN A 154 -4.59 -16.48 23.31
C ASN A 154 -4.57 -15.18 24.13
N GLU A 155 -4.92 -14.03 23.54
CA GLU A 155 -4.97 -12.71 24.19
C GLU A 155 -3.67 -12.32 24.95
N VAL A 156 -2.51 -12.79 24.47
CA VAL A 156 -1.22 -12.64 25.18
C VAL A 156 -0.59 -11.26 24.97
N VAL A 157 -1.11 -10.46 24.02
CA VAL A 157 -0.53 -9.17 23.63
C VAL A 157 -1.61 -8.09 23.64
N VAL A 158 -1.37 -7.02 24.39
CA VAL A 158 -2.24 -5.84 24.44
C VAL A 158 -1.99 -4.95 23.22
N GLY A 159 -3.07 -4.48 22.58
CA GLY A 159 -2.99 -3.48 21.49
C GLY A 159 -2.94 -4.04 20.07
N ILE A 160 -3.04 -5.37 19.88
CA ILE A 160 -3.25 -5.96 18.55
C ILE A 160 -4.76 -6.07 18.29
N PRO A 161 -5.30 -5.49 17.20
CA PRO A 161 -6.71 -5.62 16.86
C PRO A 161 -7.06 -7.07 16.54
N ASN A 162 -8.27 -7.51 16.88
CA ASN A 162 -8.75 -8.84 16.52
C ASN A 162 -8.97 -8.90 14.99
N ILE A 163 -8.05 -9.56 14.29
CA ILE A 163 -8.00 -9.62 12.83
C ILE A 163 -8.09 -11.06 12.35
N ASP A 164 -8.93 -11.30 11.35
CA ASP A 164 -9.11 -12.61 10.73
C ASP A 164 -8.06 -12.84 9.64
N ILE A 165 -7.09 -13.73 9.91
CA ILE A 165 -5.95 -13.99 9.03
C ILE A 165 -6.36 -14.99 7.94
N LYS A 166 -6.92 -14.49 6.83
CA LYS A 166 -7.45 -15.32 5.74
C LYS A 166 -6.44 -15.75 4.66
N SER A 167 -5.20 -15.23 4.66
CA SER A 167 -4.27 -15.43 3.54
C SER A 167 -2.97 -16.15 3.93
N LYS A 168 -2.53 -17.07 3.06
CA LYS A 168 -1.13 -17.58 3.04
C LYS A 168 -0.25 -16.54 2.33
N PHE A 169 -0.03 -15.39 2.95
CA PHE A 169 0.91 -14.41 2.43
C PHE A 169 2.36 -14.80 2.77
N LEU A 170 3.29 -14.55 1.84
CA LEU A 170 4.72 -14.85 1.98
C LEU A 170 5.54 -13.57 1.89
N CYS A 171 6.23 -13.21 2.98
CA CYS A 171 7.20 -12.11 2.98
C CYS A 171 8.53 -12.57 2.35
N GLY A 172 8.95 -11.91 1.26
CA GLY A 172 10.22 -12.20 0.59
C GLY A 172 11.44 -12.02 1.50
N ASP A 173 11.45 -10.96 2.32
CA ASP A 173 12.55 -10.69 3.26
C ASP A 173 12.64 -11.76 4.35
N CYS A 174 11.49 -12.20 4.88
CA CYS A 174 11.43 -13.31 5.82
C CYS A 174 11.89 -14.62 5.20
N LEU A 175 11.47 -14.91 3.97
CA LEU A 175 11.88 -16.13 3.26
C LEU A 175 13.41 -16.16 3.09
N THR A 176 13.99 -15.02 2.76
CA THR A 176 15.43 -14.88 2.57
C THR A 176 16.18 -14.96 3.90
N GLY A 177 15.71 -14.25 4.93
CA GLY A 177 16.33 -14.23 6.25
C GLY A 177 16.16 -15.53 7.06
N LYS A 178 15.06 -16.27 6.85
CA LYS A 178 14.79 -17.56 7.51
C LYS A 178 15.28 -18.75 6.68
N LYS A 179 15.90 -18.53 5.53
CA LYS A 179 16.51 -19.60 4.74
C LYS A 179 17.70 -20.15 5.50
N THR A 180 17.58 -21.36 6.01
CA THR A 180 18.71 -22.08 6.59
C THR A 180 19.79 -22.25 5.52
N LYS A 181 21.03 -21.92 5.83
CA LYS A 181 22.18 -22.18 4.94
C LYS A 181 22.13 -23.66 4.57
N ALA A 182 22.22 -23.97 3.28
CA ALA A 182 22.24 -25.35 2.84
C ALA A 182 23.35 -26.10 3.60
N PRO A 183 23.09 -27.33 4.07
CA PRO A 183 24.12 -28.10 4.74
C PRO A 183 25.32 -28.20 3.81
N HIS A 184 26.50 -27.83 4.31
CA HIS A 184 27.71 -28.02 3.55
C HIS A 184 27.90 -29.52 3.38
N LYS A 185 28.15 -29.99 2.15
CA LYS A 185 28.54 -31.39 1.94
C LYS A 185 29.74 -31.64 2.85
N SER A 186 29.66 -32.63 3.72
CA SER A 186 30.83 -33.08 4.44
C SER A 186 31.83 -33.55 3.39
N LEU A 187 32.98 -32.88 3.33
CA LEU A 187 34.14 -33.42 2.63
C LEU A 187 34.55 -34.66 3.44
N LYS A 188 34.25 -35.84 2.91
CA LYS A 188 34.92 -37.07 3.34
C LYS A 188 36.28 -37.03 2.64
N GLU A 189 37.34 -37.06 3.44
CA GLU A 189 38.77 -37.11 3.05
C GLU A 189 39.46 -35.74 2.87
N CYS A 190 40.23 -35.35 3.87
CA CYS A 190 41.53 -34.72 3.64
C CYS A 190 42.57 -35.84 3.67
N SER A 191 42.83 -36.47 2.53
CA SER A 191 43.97 -37.39 2.38
C SER A 191 45.09 -36.63 1.70
N THR A 192 45.96 -36.00 2.50
CA THR A 192 47.29 -35.62 2.00
C THR A 192 48.17 -36.87 2.04
N ASN A 193 48.75 -37.27 0.92
CA ASN A 193 49.60 -38.45 0.78
C ASN A 193 51.09 -38.14 0.95
N SER A 194 51.49 -36.87 0.97
CA SER A 194 52.86 -36.45 1.18
C SER A 194 52.98 -35.09 1.87
N VAL A 195 54.18 -34.81 2.38
CA VAL A 195 54.51 -33.57 3.10
C VAL A 195 54.42 -32.38 2.14
N LEU A 196 53.78 -31.28 2.58
CA LEU A 196 53.53 -30.04 1.81
C LEU A 196 52.44 -30.09 0.73
N GLU A 197 51.60 -31.13 0.66
CA GLU A 197 50.50 -31.17 -0.33
C GLU A 197 49.39 -30.16 -0.07
N LEU A 198 49.10 -29.87 1.20
CA LEU A 198 48.08 -28.90 1.57
C LEU A 198 48.62 -27.94 2.64
N LEU A 199 48.82 -26.70 2.21
CA LEU A 199 49.21 -25.59 3.07
C LEU A 199 48.00 -24.67 3.26
N HIS A 200 47.57 -24.48 4.51
CA HIS A 200 46.53 -23.51 4.81
C HIS A 200 47.17 -22.23 5.34
N LEU A 201 46.88 -21.14 4.65
CA LEU A 201 47.31 -19.78 4.95
C LEU A 201 46.08 -18.99 5.37
N ASP A 202 46.12 -18.37 6.54
CA ASP A 202 45.11 -17.41 6.95
C ASP A 202 45.75 -16.10 7.40
N LEU A 203 45.10 -14.98 7.10
CA LEU A 203 45.58 -13.65 7.45
C LEU A 203 44.65 -13.05 8.50
N MET A 204 45.10 -13.08 9.74
CA MET A 204 44.41 -12.42 10.84
C MET A 204 44.81 -10.94 10.88
N GLY A 205 43.84 -10.03 10.91
CA GLY A 205 44.11 -8.62 10.58
C GLY A 205 43.24 -7.56 11.24
N LEU A 206 43.77 -6.33 11.24
CA LEU A 206 43.30 -5.16 12.00
C LEU A 206 43.22 -5.43 13.51
N MET A 207 44.29 -5.99 14.07
CA MET A 207 44.42 -6.14 15.51
C MET A 207 44.42 -4.77 16.20
N GLN A 208 43.70 -4.66 17.32
CA GLN A 208 43.66 -3.43 18.13
C GLN A 208 45.04 -3.07 18.67
N THR A 209 45.85 -4.09 18.99
CA THR A 209 47.21 -3.93 19.52
C THR A 209 48.24 -4.14 18.42
N GLU A 210 49.21 -3.23 18.33
CA GLU A 210 50.33 -3.34 17.39
C GLU A 210 51.40 -4.30 17.93
N SER A 211 52.07 -5.02 17.02
CA SER A 211 53.30 -5.72 17.37
C SER A 211 54.40 -4.72 17.77
N LEU A 212 55.46 -5.22 18.39
CA LEU A 212 56.65 -4.41 18.75
C LEU A 212 57.27 -3.66 17.55
N ARG A 213 56.93 -4.03 16.31
CA ARG A 213 57.39 -3.38 15.07
C ARG A 213 56.28 -2.65 14.31
N GLY A 214 55.16 -2.33 14.96
CA GLY A 214 54.06 -1.55 14.39
C GLY A 214 53.19 -2.28 13.36
N LYS A 215 53.17 -3.61 13.36
CA LYS A 215 52.33 -4.40 12.43
C LYS A 215 51.01 -4.81 13.11
N LYS A 216 49.90 -4.80 12.36
CA LYS A 216 48.54 -5.14 12.83
C LYS A 216 47.95 -6.41 12.22
N TYR A 217 48.77 -7.16 11.50
CA TYR A 217 48.39 -8.37 10.79
C TYR A 217 49.34 -9.49 11.17
N ILE A 218 48.80 -10.69 11.34
CA ILE A 218 49.52 -11.93 11.60
C ILE A 218 49.12 -12.91 10.51
N LEU A 219 50.13 -13.44 9.80
CA LEU A 219 49.94 -14.55 8.89
C LEU A 219 50.04 -15.86 9.69
N LEU A 220 48.97 -16.64 9.70
CA LEU A 220 48.92 -17.97 10.31
C LEU A 220 49.19 -19.01 9.22
N LEU A 221 50.17 -19.86 9.49
CA LEU A 221 50.55 -20.96 8.62
C LEU A 221 50.44 -22.26 9.39
N TRP A 222 49.69 -23.22 8.86
CA TRP A 222 49.63 -24.56 9.40
C TRP A 222 49.54 -25.59 8.29
N MET A 223 50.20 -26.72 8.53
CA MET A 223 50.24 -27.86 7.62
C MET A 223 49.41 -28.98 8.23
N ILE A 224 48.60 -29.61 7.40
CA ILE A 224 47.89 -30.83 7.78
C ILE A 224 48.82 -31.99 7.42
N PHE A 225 49.11 -32.85 8.40
CA PHE A 225 49.85 -34.10 8.20
C PHE A 225 48.88 -35.25 8.39
N SER A 226 48.80 -36.17 7.43
CA SER A 226 48.10 -37.44 7.63
C SER A 226 49.00 -38.35 8.46
N ASP A 227 48.51 -38.89 9.57
CA ASP A 227 49.24 -39.91 10.32
C ASP A 227 49.42 -41.15 9.43
N LEU A 228 50.61 -41.30 8.85
CA LEU A 228 51.08 -42.55 8.25
C LEU A 228 51.44 -43.53 9.37
N HIS A 229 50.46 -43.95 10.17
CA HIS A 229 50.60 -45.18 10.94
C HIS A 229 50.34 -46.35 10.01
N GLY A 230 51.42 -46.79 9.35
CA GLY A 230 51.48 -48.09 8.70
C GLY A 230 51.18 -49.19 9.71
N CYS A 231 50.06 -49.88 9.53
CA CYS A 231 49.85 -51.19 10.14
C CYS A 231 50.82 -52.15 9.44
N GLY A 232 51.97 -52.38 10.07
CA GLY A 232 52.97 -53.36 9.64
C GLY A 232 52.87 -54.61 10.49
N SER A 233 52.76 -55.75 9.78
CA SER A 233 52.78 -57.17 10.20
C SER A 233 51.64 -57.69 11.08
#